data_AF-A0A383DIY1-F1
#
_entry.id   AF-A0A383DIY1-F1
#
_cell.length_a   1.000
_cell.length_b   1.000
_cell.length_c   1.000
_cell.angle_alpha   90.00
_cell.angle_beta   90.00
_cell.angle_gamma   90.00
#
_symmetry.space_group_name_H-M   'P 1'
#
loop_
_entity.id
_entity.type
_entity.pdbx_description
1 polymer ?
#
loop_
_entity_poly.entity_id
_entity_poly.type
_entity_poly.pdbx_seq_one_letter_code
_entity_poly.pdbx_strand_id
1 'polypeptide(L)'
;MYSQLIRKFIEQEVLPETYAIDAESWFVPLVEHIAARHRKDRSPLVVGITGAQGTGKSTLAKLISALLTKNGFRVTILSIDDFYLSRHARARLAETVHPLLASRGVPGTHDTPLALSTLTALESAGAADQVLLPAFNKAEDDCVIKDYWLKVNGPIDVILLEGWFVGASSMSDTELLNPVNELEQTEDKEGDWRRYVNQQLGLDYQTLF
;
A
#
# COMPACT_ATOMS: atom_id res chain seq x y z
N MET A 1 2.63 27.22 8.40
CA MET A 1 3.97 26.67 8.74
C MET A 1 4.54 25.73 7.66
N TYR A 2 3.70 25.07 6.85
CA TYR A 2 4.17 24.13 5.80
C TYR A 2 4.38 24.71 4.39
N SER A 3 3.98 25.95 4.12
CA SER A 3 3.92 26.51 2.75
C SER A 3 5.23 26.37 1.96
N GLN A 4 6.40 26.63 2.56
CA GLN A 4 7.69 26.42 1.90
C GLN A 4 7.99 24.93 1.60
N LEU A 5 7.62 24.03 2.51
CA LEU A 5 7.80 22.58 2.30
C LEU A 5 6.90 22.09 1.17
N ILE A 6 5.63 22.50 1.17
CA ILE A 6 4.65 22.14 0.14
C ILE A 6 5.10 22.64 -1.23
N ARG A 7 5.55 23.91 -1.35
CA ARG A 7 6.08 24.44 -2.62
C ARG A 7 7.28 23.65 -3.12
N LYS A 8 8.25 23.39 -2.25
CA LYS A 8 9.42 22.58 -2.61
C LYS A 8 9.02 21.18 -3.06
N PHE A 9 8.04 20.56 -2.40
CA PHE A 9 7.53 19.25 -2.78
C PHE A 9 6.86 19.27 -4.16
N ILE A 10 6.05 20.30 -4.45
CA ILE A 10 5.41 20.51 -5.75
C ILE A 10 6.45 20.65 -6.87
N GLU A 11 7.51 21.42 -6.65
CA GLU A 11 8.61 21.56 -7.61
C GLU A 11 9.33 20.22 -7.84
N GLN A 12 9.60 19.46 -6.77
CA GLN A 12 10.32 18.19 -6.83
C GLN A 12 9.54 17.07 -7.53
N GLU A 13 8.24 16.98 -7.28
CA GLU A 13 7.36 15.96 -7.86
C GLU A 13 6.65 16.47 -9.15
N VAL A 14 6.99 17.67 -9.62
CA VAL A 14 6.46 18.30 -10.85
C VAL A 14 4.94 18.35 -10.85
N LEU A 15 4.37 18.86 -9.76
CA LEU A 15 2.92 18.92 -9.54
C LEU A 15 2.34 20.29 -9.97
N PRO A 16 1.04 20.36 -10.29
CA PRO A 16 0.40 21.64 -10.55
C PRO A 16 0.32 22.49 -9.27
N GLU A 17 0.37 23.81 -9.40
CA GLU A 17 0.25 24.76 -8.28
C GLU A 17 -1.05 24.59 -7.49
N THR A 18 -2.12 24.09 -8.13
CA THR A 18 -3.38 23.77 -7.47
C THR A 18 -3.23 22.72 -6.36
N TYR A 19 -2.19 21.88 -6.44
CA TYR A 19 -1.88 20.89 -5.40
C TYR A 19 -1.54 21.55 -4.06
N ALA A 20 -1.02 22.79 -4.06
CA ALA A 20 -0.78 23.54 -2.82
C ALA A 20 -2.10 23.85 -2.09
N ILE A 21 -3.15 24.19 -2.86
CA ILE A 21 -4.48 24.49 -2.32
C ILE A 21 -5.07 23.24 -1.67
N ASP A 22 -4.97 22.09 -2.34
CA ASP A 22 -5.44 20.80 -1.81
C ASP A 22 -4.63 20.40 -0.57
N ALA A 23 -3.31 20.59 -0.60
CA ALA A 23 -2.44 20.30 0.53
C ALA A 23 -2.81 21.14 1.76
N GLU A 24 -3.00 22.44 1.60
CA GLU A 24 -3.36 23.33 2.70
C GLU A 24 -4.77 23.06 3.22
N SER A 25 -5.70 22.71 2.33
CA SER A 25 -7.13 22.54 2.65
C SER A 25 -7.45 21.16 3.24
N TRP A 26 -6.76 20.10 2.80
CA TRP A 26 -7.12 18.71 3.12
C TRP A 26 -5.98 17.92 3.76
N PHE A 27 -4.76 18.01 3.23
CA PHE A 27 -3.66 17.14 3.67
C PHE A 27 -3.01 17.63 4.96
N VAL A 28 -2.88 18.94 5.15
CA VAL A 28 -2.37 19.53 6.40
C VAL A 28 -3.30 19.20 7.58
N PRO A 29 -4.63 19.41 7.50
CA PRO A 29 -5.54 18.97 8.56
C PRO A 29 -5.46 17.48 8.86
N LEU A 30 -5.31 16.63 7.83
CA LEU A 30 -5.13 15.19 8.00
C LEU A 30 -3.83 14.87 8.77
N VAL A 31 -2.72 15.50 8.42
CA VAL A 31 -1.44 15.36 9.12
C VAL A 31 -1.56 15.75 10.59
N GLU A 32 -2.26 16.85 10.88
CA GLU A 32 -2.51 17.29 12.26
C GLU A 32 -3.37 16.28 13.03
N HIS A 33 -4.37 15.68 12.38
CA HIS A 33 -5.19 14.63 12.97
C HIS A 33 -4.37 13.37 13.29
N ILE A 34 -3.55 12.89 12.35
CA ILE A 34 -2.65 11.74 12.56
C ILE A 34 -1.70 12.02 13.73
N ALA A 35 -1.08 13.20 13.75
CA ALA A 35 -0.17 13.61 14.81
C ALA A 35 -0.87 13.67 16.18
N ALA A 36 -2.09 14.18 16.24
CA ALA A 36 -2.87 14.23 17.48
C ALA A 36 -3.25 12.84 17.98
N ARG A 37 -3.66 11.93 17.08
CA ARG A 37 -3.98 10.54 17.41
C ARG A 37 -2.76 9.81 18.00
N HIS A 38 -1.60 9.93 17.35
CA HIS A 38 -0.38 9.29 17.83
C HIS A 38 0.04 9.83 19.21
N ARG A 39 0.00 11.14 19.42
CA ARG A 39 0.34 11.75 20.72
C ARG A 39 -0.56 11.28 21.87
N LYS A 40 -1.82 10.97 21.56
CA LYS A 40 -2.80 10.45 22.52
C LYS A 40 -2.50 9.01 22.90
N ASP A 41 -2.31 8.14 21.92
CA ASP A 41 -2.21 6.69 22.14
C ASP A 41 -0.76 6.24 22.44
N ARG A 42 0.24 7.00 21.95
CA ARG A 42 1.69 6.74 22.10
C ARG A 42 2.13 5.36 21.61
N SER A 43 1.44 4.85 20.60
CA SER A 43 1.76 3.62 19.89
C SER A 43 1.87 3.92 18.40
N PRO A 44 2.64 3.13 17.63
CA PRO A 44 2.70 3.28 16.18
C PRO A 44 1.31 3.31 15.55
N LEU A 45 1.11 4.18 14.57
CA LEU A 45 -0.14 4.26 13.81
C LEU A 45 0.05 3.75 12.40
N VAL A 46 -0.76 2.76 12.01
CA VAL A 46 -0.90 2.36 10.60
C VAL A 46 -2.00 3.20 9.96
N VAL A 47 -1.69 3.86 8.87
CA VAL A 47 -2.62 4.71 8.11
C VAL A 47 -2.72 4.20 6.68
N GLY A 48 -3.88 3.64 6.33
CA GLY A 48 -4.19 3.18 4.98
C GLY A 48 -4.46 4.34 4.02
N ILE A 49 -3.85 4.32 2.84
CA ILE A 49 -4.10 5.27 1.74
C ILE A 49 -4.56 4.48 0.51
N THR A 50 -5.82 4.68 0.12
CA THR A 50 -6.45 3.95 -0.98
C THR A 50 -6.93 4.86 -2.10
N GLY A 51 -7.07 4.30 -3.30
CA GLY A 51 -7.48 5.04 -4.51
C GLY A 51 -7.06 4.35 -5.81
N ALA A 52 -7.79 4.62 -6.89
CA ALA A 52 -7.54 3.99 -8.19
C ALA A 52 -6.10 4.22 -8.70
N GLN A 53 -5.63 3.38 -9.62
CA GLN A 53 -4.31 3.56 -10.23
C GLN A 53 -4.22 4.93 -10.92
N GLY A 54 -3.08 5.61 -10.78
CA GLY A 54 -2.88 6.95 -11.35
C GLY A 54 -3.48 8.12 -10.55
N THR A 55 -4.21 7.90 -9.45
CA THR A 55 -4.82 9.00 -8.66
C THR A 55 -3.84 9.73 -7.73
N GLY A 56 -2.56 9.38 -7.72
CA GLY A 56 -1.54 10.07 -6.91
C GLY A 56 -1.38 9.60 -5.46
N LYS A 57 -1.84 8.40 -5.09
CA LYS A 57 -1.66 7.82 -3.73
C LYS A 57 -0.22 7.89 -3.22
N SER A 58 0.74 7.39 -4.01
CA SER A 58 2.15 7.37 -3.61
C SER A 58 2.70 8.79 -3.46
N THR A 59 2.26 9.74 -4.30
CA THR A 59 2.58 11.17 -4.16
C THR A 59 2.00 11.75 -2.87
N LEU A 60 0.74 11.45 -2.55
CA LEU A 60 0.11 11.86 -1.30
C LEU A 60 0.83 11.26 -0.07
N ALA A 61 1.17 9.98 -0.10
CA ALA A 61 1.91 9.30 0.96
C ALA A 61 3.26 9.97 1.22
N LYS A 62 4.00 10.33 0.15
CA LYS A 62 5.25 11.08 0.27
C LYS A 62 5.05 12.46 0.90
N LEU A 63 4.01 13.20 0.50
CA LEU A 63 3.74 14.52 1.09
C LEU A 63 3.38 14.41 2.57
N ILE A 64 2.46 13.51 2.94
CA ILE A 64 2.08 13.26 4.34
C ILE A 64 3.30 12.86 5.16
N SER A 65 4.15 11.96 4.63
CA SER A 65 5.40 11.57 5.26
C SER A 65 6.34 12.76 5.49
N ALA A 66 6.53 13.62 4.49
CA ALA A 66 7.35 14.82 4.61
C ALA A 66 6.82 15.80 5.67
N LEU A 67 5.50 16.01 5.71
CA LEU A 67 4.83 16.90 6.66
C LEU A 67 4.90 16.36 8.10
N LEU A 68 4.66 15.07 8.31
CA LEU A 68 4.80 14.41 9.61
C LEU A 68 6.26 14.41 10.08
N THR A 69 7.21 14.11 9.19
CA THR A 69 8.65 14.15 9.50
C THR A 69 9.08 15.54 9.91
N LYS A 70 8.57 16.59 9.26
CA LYS A 70 8.79 17.99 9.65
C LYS A 70 8.33 18.28 11.09
N ASN A 71 7.34 17.54 11.59
CA ASN A 71 6.83 17.63 12.95
C ASN A 71 7.53 16.69 13.95
N GLY A 72 8.63 16.05 13.54
CA GLY A 72 9.44 15.18 14.40
C GLY A 72 8.96 13.74 14.51
N PHE A 73 8.01 13.30 13.68
CA PHE A 73 7.59 11.91 13.60
C PHE A 73 8.54 11.09 12.74
N ARG A 74 8.80 9.85 13.12
CA ARG A 74 9.48 8.84 12.31
C ARG A 74 8.44 8.10 11.48
N VAL A 75 8.48 8.29 10.17
CA VAL A 75 7.47 7.78 9.24
C VAL A 75 8.10 6.78 8.27
N THR A 76 7.42 5.66 8.03
CA THR A 76 7.76 4.72 6.95
C THR A 76 6.57 4.60 6.00
N ILE A 77 6.85 4.46 4.69
CA ILE A 77 5.85 4.20 3.67
C ILE A 77 6.01 2.75 3.22
N LEU A 78 4.91 2.02 3.16
CA LEU A 78 4.81 0.71 2.54
C LEU A 78 3.84 0.78 1.36
N SER A 79 4.25 0.32 0.19
CA SER A 79 3.33 0.04 -0.90
C SER A 79 2.89 -1.41 -0.82
N ILE A 80 1.60 -1.70 -0.97
CA ILE A 80 1.15 -3.09 -1.09
C ILE A 80 1.83 -3.77 -2.30
N ASP A 81 2.13 -2.99 -3.35
CA ASP A 81 2.80 -3.47 -4.56
C ASP A 81 4.23 -3.98 -4.28
N ASP A 82 4.89 -3.55 -3.21
CA ASP A 82 6.23 -4.05 -2.85
C ASP A 82 6.20 -5.51 -2.37
N PHE A 83 5.00 -6.03 -2.08
CA PHE A 83 4.76 -7.39 -1.63
C PHE A 83 4.20 -8.27 -2.74
N TYR A 84 4.26 -7.88 -4.01
CA TYR A 84 3.87 -8.79 -5.10
C TYR A 84 4.67 -10.11 -5.03
N LEU A 85 3.97 -11.20 -5.34
CA LEU A 85 4.59 -12.51 -5.55
C LEU A 85 5.55 -12.46 -6.75
N SER A 86 6.61 -13.25 -6.65
CA SER A 86 7.57 -13.44 -7.74
C SER A 86 6.87 -13.87 -9.03
N ARG A 87 7.50 -13.57 -10.17
CA ARG A 87 6.99 -14.00 -11.48
C ARG A 87 6.73 -15.50 -11.51
N HIS A 88 7.65 -16.28 -10.95
CA HIS A 88 7.51 -17.74 -10.89
C HIS A 88 6.32 -18.18 -10.03
N ALA A 89 6.09 -17.55 -8.88
CA ALA A 89 4.94 -17.88 -8.03
C ALA A 89 3.61 -17.55 -8.72
N ARG A 90 3.52 -16.42 -9.42
CA ARG A 90 2.33 -16.06 -10.22
C ARG A 90 2.11 -16.99 -11.40
N ALA A 91 3.17 -17.45 -12.08
CA ALA A 91 3.06 -18.45 -13.13
C ALA A 91 2.41 -19.75 -12.61
N ARG A 92 2.77 -20.19 -11.39
CA ARG A 92 2.10 -21.33 -10.76
C ARG A 92 0.63 -21.05 -10.47
N LEU A 93 0.28 -19.87 -9.96
CA LEU A 93 -1.13 -19.48 -9.77
C LEU A 93 -1.91 -19.51 -11.09
N ALA A 94 -1.28 -19.07 -12.18
CA ALA A 94 -1.88 -19.10 -13.51
C ALA A 94 -2.20 -20.53 -13.99
N GLU A 95 -1.30 -21.48 -13.70
CA GLU A 95 -1.44 -22.89 -14.04
C GLU A 95 -2.44 -23.63 -13.13
N THR A 96 -2.45 -23.31 -11.83
CA THR A 96 -3.22 -24.09 -10.84
C THR A 96 -4.57 -23.48 -10.48
N VAL A 97 -4.78 -22.20 -10.72
CA VAL A 97 -6.00 -21.48 -10.33
C VAL A 97 -6.67 -20.85 -11.55
N HIS A 98 -6.05 -19.84 -12.17
CA HIS A 98 -6.63 -19.17 -13.33
C HIS A 98 -5.58 -18.37 -14.13
N PRO A 99 -5.55 -18.44 -15.48
CA PRO A 99 -4.53 -17.78 -16.31
C PRO A 99 -4.30 -16.29 -16.02
N LEU A 100 -5.36 -15.55 -15.67
CA LEU A 100 -5.28 -14.12 -15.33
C LEU A 100 -4.39 -13.81 -14.10
N LEU A 101 -4.10 -14.79 -13.26
CA LEU A 101 -3.21 -14.64 -12.10
C LEU A 101 -1.72 -14.67 -12.47
N ALA A 102 -1.38 -14.89 -13.75
CA ALA A 102 -0.04 -14.63 -14.24
C ALA A 102 0.34 -13.14 -14.07
N SER A 103 -0.64 -12.25 -14.16
CA SER A 103 -0.45 -10.81 -13.99
C SER A 103 -0.48 -10.41 -12.52
N ARG A 104 0.45 -9.55 -12.11
CA ARG A 104 0.41 -8.89 -10.80
C ARG A 104 -0.73 -7.87 -10.74
N GLY A 105 -1.35 -7.70 -9.58
CA GLY A 105 -2.27 -6.58 -9.36
C GLY A 105 -3.35 -6.83 -8.30
N VAL A 106 -4.06 -7.94 -8.47
CA VAL A 106 -5.25 -8.26 -7.67
C VAL A 106 -4.94 -8.96 -6.35
N PRO A 107 -5.84 -8.92 -5.36
CA PRO A 107 -5.75 -9.78 -4.18
C PRO A 107 -5.45 -11.24 -4.55
N GLY A 108 -4.53 -11.85 -3.81
CA GLY A 108 -3.98 -13.18 -4.11
C GLY A 108 -2.67 -13.17 -4.89
N THR A 109 -2.28 -12.02 -5.45
CA THR A 109 -0.98 -11.87 -6.16
C THR A 109 0.12 -11.29 -5.28
N HIS A 110 -0.09 -11.21 -3.96
CA HIS A 110 0.86 -10.65 -3.00
C HIS A 110 1.26 -11.69 -1.93
N ASP A 111 2.48 -11.58 -1.41
CA ASP A 111 2.98 -12.32 -0.25
C ASP A 111 2.44 -11.68 1.03
N THR A 112 1.20 -12.03 1.40
CA THR A 112 0.53 -11.50 2.60
C THR A 112 1.23 -11.88 3.91
N PRO A 113 1.83 -13.08 4.07
CA PRO A 113 2.66 -13.37 5.25
C PRO A 113 3.88 -12.45 5.37
N LEU A 114 4.56 -12.15 4.26
CA LEU A 114 5.68 -11.18 4.26
C LEU A 114 5.20 -9.77 4.62
N ALA A 115 4.04 -9.35 4.09
CA ALA A 115 3.45 -8.05 4.44
C ALA A 115 3.11 -7.96 5.93
N LEU A 116 2.45 -8.97 6.49
CA LEU A 116 2.06 -9.01 7.91
C LEU A 116 3.30 -8.99 8.81
N SER A 117 4.29 -9.84 8.53
CA SER A 117 5.52 -9.89 9.33
C SER A 117 6.32 -8.59 9.24
N THR A 118 6.35 -7.93 8.08
CA THR A 118 6.99 -6.61 7.93
C THR A 118 6.26 -5.55 8.74
N LEU A 119 4.92 -5.51 8.68
CA LEU A 119 4.11 -4.56 9.44
C LEU A 119 4.30 -4.76 10.95
N THR A 120 4.19 -5.99 11.44
CA THR A 120 4.41 -6.34 12.85
C THR A 120 5.83 -5.97 13.30
N ALA A 121 6.84 -6.17 12.46
CA ALA A 121 8.22 -5.78 12.77
C ALA A 121 8.36 -4.25 12.89
N LEU A 122 7.70 -3.48 12.02
CA LEU A 122 7.71 -2.01 12.11
C LEU A 122 6.99 -1.49 13.35
N GLU A 123 5.84 -2.08 13.71
CA GLU A 123 5.07 -1.70 14.89
C GLU A 123 5.78 -2.04 16.22
N SER A 124 6.64 -3.06 16.22
CA SER A 124 7.37 -3.49 17.42
C SER A 124 8.81 -3.00 17.49
N ALA A 125 9.35 -2.40 16.42
CA ALA A 125 10.74 -1.97 16.35
C ALA A 125 11.08 -0.92 17.43
N GLY A 126 12.07 -1.23 18.26
CA GLY A 126 12.68 -0.31 19.20
C GLY A 126 13.82 0.51 18.59
N ALA A 127 14.46 1.35 19.41
CA ALA A 127 15.52 2.26 18.97
C ALA A 127 16.80 1.56 18.44
N ALA A 128 17.01 0.29 18.82
CA ALA A 128 18.15 -0.51 18.36
C ALA A 128 17.79 -1.44 17.18
N ASP A 129 16.52 -1.52 16.81
CA ASP A 129 16.04 -2.45 15.82
C ASP A 129 16.07 -1.84 14.42
N GLN A 130 16.31 -2.71 13.43
CA GLN A 130 16.29 -2.37 12.02
C GLN A 130 15.35 -3.33 11.30
N VAL A 131 14.43 -2.78 10.51
CA VAL A 131 13.49 -3.55 9.69
C VAL A 131 13.88 -3.40 8.23
N LEU A 132 13.86 -4.52 7.50
CA LEU A 132 14.06 -4.54 6.06
C LEU A 132 12.72 -4.39 5.36
N LEU A 133 12.64 -3.48 4.40
CA LEU A 133 11.45 -3.26 3.60
C LEU A 133 11.56 -4.03 2.28
N PRO A 134 10.64 -4.98 2.01
CA PRO A 134 10.53 -5.59 0.70
C PRO A 134 10.37 -4.55 -0.39
N ALA A 135 10.76 -4.92 -1.60
CA ALA A 135 10.63 -4.09 -2.77
C ALA A 135 10.34 -4.96 -4.00
N PHE A 136 9.57 -4.41 -4.92
CA PHE A 136 9.25 -5.07 -6.18
C PHE A 136 9.71 -4.23 -7.38
N ASN A 137 10.44 -4.86 -8.32
CA ASN A 137 10.88 -4.18 -9.52
C ASN A 137 9.82 -4.35 -10.62
N LYS A 138 9.02 -3.32 -10.86
CA LYS A 138 7.95 -3.33 -11.88
C LYS A 138 8.47 -3.47 -13.32
N ALA A 139 9.72 -3.06 -13.59
CA ALA A 139 10.33 -3.18 -14.92
C ALA A 139 10.81 -4.62 -15.17
N GLU A 140 11.37 -5.26 -14.15
CA GLU A 140 11.75 -6.67 -14.20
C GLU A 140 10.57 -7.61 -13.92
N ASP A 141 9.42 -7.07 -13.49
CA ASP A 141 8.25 -7.83 -13.06
C ASP A 141 8.61 -8.95 -12.06
N ASP A 142 9.48 -8.65 -11.09
CA ASP A 142 9.90 -9.61 -10.07
C ASP A 142 10.33 -8.95 -8.75
N CYS A 143 10.43 -9.76 -7.71
CA CYS A 143 10.86 -9.34 -6.38
C CYS A 143 12.32 -8.88 -6.40
N VAL A 144 12.62 -7.78 -5.71
CA VAL A 144 14.00 -7.35 -5.47
C VAL A 144 14.65 -8.30 -4.47
N ILE A 145 15.91 -8.70 -4.69
CA ILE A 145 16.63 -9.56 -3.74
C ILE A 145 16.88 -8.82 -2.41
N LYS A 146 16.86 -9.57 -1.29
CA LYS A 146 16.91 -9.03 0.07
C LYS A 146 18.11 -8.11 0.35
N ASP A 147 19.23 -8.33 -0.32
CA ASP A 147 20.45 -7.52 -0.14
C ASP A 147 20.26 -6.06 -0.56
N TYR A 148 19.29 -5.78 -1.44
CA TYR A 148 18.93 -4.43 -1.89
C TYR A 148 17.70 -3.86 -1.19
N TRP A 149 17.13 -4.57 -0.21
CA TRP A 149 16.00 -4.05 0.56
C TRP A 149 16.42 -2.84 1.39
N LEU A 150 15.53 -1.84 1.43
CA LEU A 150 15.76 -0.65 2.22
C LEU A 150 15.71 -1.00 3.71
N LYS A 151 16.58 -0.35 4.48
CA LYS A 151 16.70 -0.51 5.92
C LYS A 151 16.08 0.70 6.62
N VAL A 152 15.14 0.47 7.52
CA VAL A 152 14.58 1.52 8.38
C VAL A 152 14.88 1.19 9.83
N ASN A 153 15.30 2.20 10.60
CA ASN A 153 15.62 2.06 12.01
C ASN A 153 14.41 2.46 12.86
N GLY A 154 14.13 1.70 13.92
CA GLY A 154 13.07 2.01 14.87
C GLY A 154 13.45 3.14 15.84
N PRO A 155 12.48 3.59 16.68
CA PRO A 155 11.06 3.26 16.58
C PRO A 155 10.38 3.94 15.39
N ILE A 156 9.23 3.43 14.96
CA ILE A 156 8.41 4.08 13.93
C ILE A 156 7.14 4.63 14.58
N ASP A 157 6.84 5.91 14.35
CA ASP A 157 5.65 6.55 14.91
C ASP A 157 4.43 6.38 13.99
N VAL A 158 4.64 6.43 12.67
CA VAL A 158 3.57 6.31 11.66
C VAL A 158 4.01 5.43 10.50
N ILE A 159 3.18 4.47 10.11
CA ILE A 159 3.35 3.61 8.95
C ILE A 159 2.25 3.96 7.96
N LEU A 160 2.62 4.50 6.80
CA LEU A 160 1.68 4.79 5.71
C LEU A 160 1.63 3.57 4.79
N LEU A 161 0.51 2.83 4.80
CA LEU A 161 0.28 1.69 3.92
C LEU A 161 -0.57 2.15 2.73
N GLU A 162 0.01 2.19 1.53
CA GLU A 162 -0.67 2.64 0.33
C GLU A 162 -0.91 1.52 -0.67
N GLY A 163 -2.06 1.55 -1.35
CA GLY A 163 -2.41 0.57 -2.37
C GLY A 163 -3.80 0.79 -2.93
N TRP A 164 -4.08 0.28 -4.12
CA TRP A 164 -5.32 0.59 -4.83
C TRP A 164 -6.58 -0.09 -4.24
N PHE A 165 -6.39 -1.12 -3.42
CA PHE A 165 -7.44 -1.86 -2.73
C PHE A 165 -7.22 -1.94 -1.20
N VAL A 166 -6.33 -1.12 -0.64
CA VAL A 166 -6.15 -1.05 0.83
C VAL A 166 -7.48 -0.65 1.47
N GLY A 167 -7.90 -1.41 2.47
CA GLY A 167 -9.19 -1.27 3.16
C GLY A 167 -10.38 -1.91 2.44
N ALA A 168 -10.17 -2.65 1.34
CA ALA A 168 -11.25 -3.39 0.69
C ALA A 168 -11.61 -4.68 1.44
N SER A 169 -12.88 -5.05 1.44
CA SER A 169 -13.38 -6.29 2.02
C SER A 169 -13.95 -7.23 0.96
N SER A 170 -13.97 -8.53 1.25
CA SER A 170 -14.64 -9.51 0.41
C SER A 170 -16.15 -9.23 0.31
N MET A 171 -16.69 -9.45 -0.87
CA MET A 171 -18.12 -9.39 -1.18
C MET A 171 -18.79 -10.75 -0.97
N SER A 172 -20.12 -10.75 -0.90
CA SER A 172 -20.93 -11.96 -0.85
C SER A 172 -20.96 -12.71 -2.19
N ASP A 173 -21.21 -14.02 -2.18
CA ASP A 173 -21.32 -14.82 -3.41
C ASP A 173 -22.37 -14.28 -4.38
N THR A 174 -23.46 -13.69 -3.87
CA THR A 174 -24.50 -13.07 -4.70
C THR A 174 -24.02 -11.84 -5.48
N GLU A 175 -23.09 -11.07 -4.91
CA GLU A 175 -22.48 -9.91 -5.57
C GLU A 175 -21.43 -10.32 -6.62
N LEU A 176 -21.04 -11.60 -6.64
CA LEU A 176 -20.07 -12.14 -7.61
C LEU A 176 -20.74 -12.79 -8.83
N LEU A 177 -22.07 -12.93 -8.85
CA LEU A 177 -22.77 -13.68 -9.89
C LEU A 177 -22.65 -13.07 -11.29
N ASN A 178 -22.58 -11.74 -11.38
CA ASN A 178 -22.54 -11.04 -12.65
C ASN A 178 -21.16 -10.41 -12.86
N PRO A 179 -20.57 -10.54 -14.08
CA PRO A 179 -19.34 -9.85 -14.40
C PRO A 179 -19.57 -8.32 -14.35
N VAL A 180 -18.61 -7.59 -13.78
CA VAL A 180 -18.72 -6.12 -13.63
C VAL A 180 -17.94 -5.35 -14.69
N ASN A 181 -17.16 -6.05 -15.52
CA ASN A 181 -16.36 -5.48 -16.59
C ASN A 181 -16.16 -6.50 -17.73
N GLU A 182 -15.58 -6.02 -18.85
CA GLU A 182 -15.35 -6.82 -20.05
C GLU A 182 -14.34 -7.97 -19.82
N LEU A 183 -13.32 -7.75 -18.99
CA LEU A 183 -12.33 -8.78 -18.65
C LEU A 183 -12.99 -9.97 -17.98
N GLU A 184 -13.85 -9.74 -16.98
CA GLU A 184 -14.60 -10.81 -16.33
C GLU A 184 -15.55 -11.50 -17.31
N GLN A 185 -16.24 -10.73 -18.16
CA GLN A 185 -17.20 -11.28 -19.13
C GLN A 185 -16.55 -12.16 -20.19
N THR A 186 -15.33 -11.84 -20.62
CA THR A 186 -14.70 -12.46 -21.79
C THR A 186 -13.60 -13.45 -21.41
N GLU A 187 -12.86 -13.18 -20.34
CA GLU A 187 -11.66 -13.94 -19.93
C GLU A 187 -11.85 -14.74 -18.61
N ASP A 188 -12.91 -14.47 -17.82
CA ASP A 188 -13.28 -15.21 -16.60
C ASP A 188 -14.73 -15.69 -16.64
N LYS A 189 -15.10 -16.39 -17.73
CA LYS A 189 -16.50 -16.77 -18.01
C LYS A 189 -17.17 -17.57 -16.90
N GLU A 190 -16.39 -18.40 -16.20
CA GLU A 190 -16.88 -19.23 -15.10
C GLU A 190 -16.89 -18.45 -13.76
N GLY A 191 -16.19 -17.31 -13.68
CA GLY A 191 -16.06 -16.50 -12.47
C GLY A 191 -15.03 -17.04 -11.47
N ASP A 192 -14.15 -17.95 -11.88
CA ASP A 192 -13.16 -18.59 -11.01
C ASP A 192 -12.10 -17.59 -10.56
N TRP A 193 -11.64 -16.70 -11.45
CA TRP A 193 -10.69 -15.65 -11.09
C TRP A 193 -11.31 -14.68 -10.10
N ARG A 194 -12.52 -14.18 -10.39
CA ARG A 194 -13.23 -13.25 -9.50
C ARG A 194 -13.48 -13.85 -8.13
N ARG A 195 -13.93 -15.11 -8.05
CA ARG A 195 -14.14 -15.82 -6.78
C ARG A 195 -12.84 -16.02 -6.02
N TYR A 196 -11.75 -16.39 -6.71
CA TYR A 196 -10.43 -16.50 -6.09
C TYR A 196 -9.97 -15.17 -5.50
N VAL A 197 -10.02 -14.07 -6.28
CA VAL A 197 -9.63 -12.74 -5.82
C VAL A 197 -10.46 -12.32 -4.60
N ASN A 198 -11.77 -12.53 -4.63
CA ASN A 198 -12.66 -12.21 -3.52
C ASN A 198 -12.37 -13.06 -2.27
N GLN A 199 -12.12 -14.36 -2.46
CA GLN A 199 -11.74 -15.26 -1.37
C GLN A 199 -10.44 -14.80 -0.72
N GLN A 200 -9.40 -14.51 -1.51
CA GLN A 200 -8.12 -14.02 -0.99
C GLN A 200 -8.32 -12.74 -0.18
N LEU A 201 -9.12 -11.80 -0.68
CA LEU A 201 -9.44 -10.56 0.03
C LEU A 201 -10.08 -10.80 1.40
N GLY A 202 -10.86 -11.88 1.56
CA GLY A 202 -11.47 -12.29 2.83
C GLY A 202 -10.55 -13.03 3.81
N LEU A 203 -9.28 -13.28 3.45
CA LEU A 203 -8.28 -13.96 4.27
C LEU A 203 -7.30 -12.94 4.90
N ASP A 204 -5.99 -13.18 4.76
CA ASP A 204 -4.92 -12.41 5.41
C ASP A 204 -4.96 -10.90 5.13
N TYR A 205 -5.55 -10.47 4.00
CA TYR A 205 -5.73 -9.04 3.73
C TYR A 205 -6.59 -8.35 4.79
N GLN A 206 -7.59 -9.01 5.37
CA GLN A 206 -8.41 -8.44 6.46
C GLN A 206 -7.64 -8.32 7.78
N THR A 207 -6.48 -8.98 7.89
CA THR A 207 -5.56 -8.78 9.02
C THR A 207 -4.58 -7.65 8.73
N LEU A 208 -4.25 -7.40 7.45
CA LEU A 208 -3.39 -6.30 7.02
C LEU A 208 -4.08 -4.94 7.11
N PHE A 209 -5.38 -4.87 6.79
CA PHE A 209 -6.20 -3.64 6.82
C PHE A 209 -7.69 -3.93 6.99
#